data_AF-A0A0G4M8S4-F1
#
_entry.id   AF-A0A0G4M8S4-F1
#
_cell.length_a   1.000
_cell.length_b   1.000
_cell.length_c   1.000
_cell.angle_alpha   90.00
_cell.angle_beta   90.00
_cell.angle_gamma   90.00
#
_symmetry.space_group_name_H-M   'P 1'
#
loop_
_entity.id
_entity.type
_entity.pdbx_description
1 polymer ?
#
loop_
_entity_poly.entity_id
_entity_poly.type
_entity_poly.pdbx_seq_one_letter_code
_entity_poly.pdbx_strand_id
1 'polypeptide(L)'
;MIVDTSSIAGYTIFREEASDAAPDLSKARSVHPLDQLSIEEIRAAAHLIRQHADPKVVKFNCLTLHEPRKLEYAAFRAGRGPRPDRRAFAIVLEKGTSDVAEVVVNLTKLKVENWKPVADVAPTLTLEDLDVCERVAIADPRVIEACREIGITDMAKVFIDAWAIGFDNRWGMERRLQQGIVYYRNSPNDNQYAHPLDFSVVVDTEREEVLAVDIRHVDGKRVPVPLREHNYLPEFVADTFVHDKLKPIDITQPQGVSFSMNGSELSWAGYKMHIGFNYREGIVISDVSMYDHVEQRDRALFNRISV
;
A
#
# COMPACT_ATOMS: atom_id res chain seq x y z
N MET A 1 -9.53 25.14 -3.92
CA MET A 1 -8.52 24.65 -2.97
C MET A 1 -7.36 24.11 -3.78
N ILE A 2 -6.15 24.61 -3.56
CA ILE A 2 -4.94 24.02 -4.13
C ILE A 2 -4.74 22.73 -3.36
N VAL A 3 -4.87 21.58 -4.01
CA VAL A 3 -4.57 20.28 -3.40
C VAL A 3 -3.09 20.33 -3.06
N ASP A 4 -2.76 20.25 -1.77
CA ASP A 4 -1.37 20.16 -1.33
C ASP A 4 -0.83 18.77 -1.66
N THR A 5 -0.52 18.56 -2.94
CA THR A 5 0.26 17.41 -3.43
C THR A 5 1.75 17.71 -3.41
N SER A 6 2.19 18.75 -2.68
CA SER A 6 3.55 19.27 -2.79
C SER A 6 4.50 18.64 -1.77
N SER A 7 3.98 18.09 -0.67
CA SER A 7 4.75 17.32 0.29
C SER A 7 3.87 16.39 1.13
N ILE A 8 4.32 15.16 1.35
CA ILE A 8 3.86 14.30 2.44
C ILE A 8 5.08 14.10 3.34
N ALA A 9 4.94 14.36 4.65
CA ALA A 9 6.07 14.23 5.58
C ALA A 9 6.62 12.79 5.55
N GLY A 10 7.92 12.63 5.27
CA GLY A 10 8.57 11.33 5.13
C GLY A 10 8.53 10.71 3.72
N TYR A 11 7.91 11.37 2.75
CA TYR A 11 7.87 10.92 1.35
C TYR A 11 8.55 11.95 0.45
N THR A 12 9.47 11.48 -0.39
CA THR A 12 9.98 12.31 -1.49
C THR A 12 9.01 12.20 -2.66
N ILE A 13 8.31 13.29 -2.96
CA ILE A 13 7.48 13.41 -4.16
C ILE A 13 8.41 13.74 -5.33
N PHE A 14 8.79 12.72 -6.09
CA PHE A 14 9.52 12.90 -7.33
C PHE A 14 8.56 13.38 -8.41
N ARG A 15 8.66 14.67 -8.76
CA ARG A 15 7.94 15.25 -9.90
C ARG A 15 8.48 14.63 -11.18
N GLU A 16 7.59 14.32 -12.13
CA GLU A 16 7.93 13.71 -13.42
C GLU A 16 9.19 14.33 -14.04
N GLU A 17 10.26 13.55 -14.16
CA GLU A 17 11.16 13.73 -15.29
C GLU A 17 10.55 12.96 -16.46
N ALA A 18 10.17 13.71 -17.50
CA ALA A 18 9.46 13.28 -18.72
C ALA A 18 10.28 12.36 -19.63
N SER A 19 10.83 11.28 -19.09
CA SER A 19 11.53 10.29 -19.89
C SER A 19 11.05 8.89 -19.53
N ASP A 20 10.26 8.33 -20.44
CA ASP A 20 9.97 6.90 -20.54
C ASP A 20 11.20 6.08 -20.99
N ALA A 21 12.37 6.70 -21.15
CA ALA A 21 13.59 5.97 -21.46
C ALA A 21 13.97 5.05 -20.29
N ALA A 22 14.35 3.81 -20.62
CA ALA A 22 14.91 2.90 -19.64
C ALA A 22 16.15 3.51 -18.99
N PRO A 23 16.24 3.54 -17.64
CA PRO A 23 17.44 4.03 -16.97
C PRO A 23 18.61 3.08 -17.22
N ASP A 24 19.81 3.65 -17.31
CA ASP A 24 21.06 2.88 -17.43
C ASP A 24 21.45 2.29 -16.07
N LEU A 25 21.13 1.01 -15.87
CA LEU A 25 21.46 0.28 -14.64
C LEU A 25 22.95 -0.12 -14.54
N SER A 26 23.78 0.10 -15.58
CA SER A 26 25.19 -0.33 -15.57
C SER A 26 26.05 0.41 -14.55
N LYS A 27 25.60 1.58 -14.09
CA LYS A 27 26.28 2.42 -13.09
C LYS A 27 25.76 2.23 -11.67
N ALA A 28 24.78 1.36 -11.45
CA ALA A 28 24.21 1.11 -10.14
C ALA A 28 25.26 0.47 -9.20
N ARG A 29 25.36 0.96 -7.96
CA ARG A 29 26.20 0.34 -6.93
C ARG A 29 25.71 -1.08 -6.65
N SER A 30 26.63 -1.99 -6.34
CA SER A 30 26.27 -3.34 -5.90
C SER A 30 25.52 -3.27 -4.56
N VAL A 31 24.21 -3.46 -4.61
CA VAL A 31 23.32 -3.53 -3.45
C VAL A 31 23.36 -4.91 -2.78
N HIS A 32 22.81 -5.08 -1.58
CA HIS A 32 22.59 -6.41 -1.01
C HIS A 32 21.49 -7.15 -1.82
N PRO A 33 21.56 -8.47 -2.08
CA PRO A 33 20.58 -9.17 -2.91
C PRO A 33 19.13 -9.07 -2.41
N LEU A 34 18.93 -8.85 -1.11
CA LEU A 34 17.63 -8.68 -0.46
C LEU A 34 17.19 -7.21 -0.35
N ASP A 35 18.00 -6.25 -0.79
CA ASP A 35 17.59 -4.84 -0.78
C ASP A 35 16.36 -4.66 -1.67
N GLN A 36 15.41 -3.82 -1.26
CA GLN A 36 14.27 -3.45 -2.08
C GLN A 36 14.69 -2.86 -3.43
N LEU A 37 13.78 -2.84 -4.40
CA LEU A 37 14.07 -2.24 -5.70
C LEU A 37 14.35 -0.74 -5.55
N SER A 38 15.39 -0.26 -6.24
CA SER A 38 15.61 1.17 -6.39
C SER A 38 14.57 1.82 -7.31
N ILE A 39 14.51 3.14 -7.32
CA ILE A 39 13.63 3.90 -8.22
C ILE A 39 13.98 3.59 -9.69
N GLU A 40 15.27 3.49 -10.01
CA GLU A 40 15.76 3.15 -11.35
C GLU A 40 15.39 1.72 -11.72
N GLU A 41 15.52 0.77 -10.79
CA GLU A 41 15.10 -0.62 -11.01
C GLU A 41 13.58 -0.73 -11.26
N ILE A 42 12.77 0.04 -10.51
CA ILE A 42 11.32 0.14 -10.72
C ILE A 42 11.01 0.71 -12.11
N ARG A 43 11.64 1.82 -12.50
CA ARG A 43 11.45 2.43 -13.83
C ARG A 43 11.84 1.47 -14.96
N ALA A 44 12.98 0.78 -14.84
CA ALA A 44 13.43 -0.21 -15.82
C ALA A 44 12.46 -1.39 -15.94
N ALA A 45 12.00 -1.94 -14.81
CA ALA A 45 11.03 -3.04 -14.83
C ALA A 45 9.70 -2.60 -15.45
N ALA A 46 9.17 -1.43 -15.06
CA ALA A 46 7.93 -0.90 -15.61
C ALA A 46 8.02 -0.68 -17.13
N HIS A 47 9.16 -0.15 -17.62
CA HIS A 47 9.41 0.02 -19.05
C HIS A 47 9.39 -1.32 -19.80
N LEU A 48 10.13 -2.32 -19.32
CA LEU A 48 10.18 -3.66 -19.93
C LEU A 48 8.80 -4.33 -19.95
N ILE A 49 8.01 -4.15 -18.88
CA ILE A 49 6.64 -4.68 -18.79
C ILE A 49 5.72 -4.01 -19.81
N ARG A 50 5.76 -2.68 -19.92
CA ARG A 50 4.95 -1.94 -20.91
C ARG A 50 5.30 -2.33 -22.35
N GLN A 51 6.59 -2.46 -22.66
CA GLN A 51 7.03 -2.93 -23.98
C GLN A 51 6.56 -4.35 -24.28
N HIS A 52 6.58 -5.24 -23.29
CA HIS A 52 6.11 -6.62 -23.47
C HIS A 52 4.59 -6.71 -23.63
N ALA A 53 3.84 -5.79 -23.00
CA ALA A 53 2.38 -5.76 -23.05
C ALA A 53 1.81 -5.13 -24.34
N ASP A 54 2.61 -4.35 -25.07
CA ASP A 54 2.17 -3.64 -26.28
C ASP A 54 1.45 -4.58 -27.27
N PRO A 55 0.29 -4.18 -27.83
CA PRO A 55 -0.37 -2.86 -27.75
C PRO A 55 -1.30 -2.66 -26.55
N LYS A 56 -1.34 -3.59 -25.58
CA LYS A 56 -2.24 -3.48 -24.42
C LYS A 56 -1.75 -2.40 -23.45
N VAL A 57 -2.68 -1.64 -22.91
CA VAL A 57 -2.40 -0.66 -21.85
C VAL A 57 -2.59 -1.33 -20.50
N VAL A 58 -1.53 -1.41 -19.71
CA VAL A 58 -1.54 -2.04 -18.39
C VAL A 58 -1.44 -1.04 -17.25
N LYS A 59 -2.18 -1.28 -16.18
CA LYS A 59 -2.08 -0.65 -14.87
C LYS A 59 -1.23 -1.53 -13.95
N PHE A 60 -0.34 -0.93 -13.18
CA PHE A 60 0.47 -1.65 -12.19
C PHE A 60 -0.26 -1.66 -10.86
N ASN A 61 -0.53 -2.84 -10.33
CA ASN A 61 -1.04 -3.01 -8.97
C ASN A 61 0.10 -3.03 -7.95
N CYS A 62 1.16 -3.77 -8.27
CA CYS A 62 2.37 -3.78 -7.50
C CYS A 62 3.57 -3.97 -8.42
N LEU A 63 4.73 -3.49 -7.99
CA LEU A 63 6.02 -3.74 -8.60
C LEU A 63 7.06 -3.74 -7.49
N THR A 64 7.60 -4.92 -7.18
CA THR A 64 8.44 -5.14 -5.99
C THR A 64 9.58 -6.10 -6.29
N LEU A 65 10.50 -6.27 -5.33
CA LEU A 65 11.59 -7.22 -5.45
C LEU A 65 11.03 -8.65 -5.53
N HIS A 66 11.49 -9.41 -6.52
CA HIS A 66 11.35 -10.86 -6.47
C HIS A 66 12.58 -11.44 -5.79
N GLU A 67 12.46 -11.69 -4.48
CA GLU A 67 13.56 -12.16 -3.64
C GLU A 67 14.24 -13.41 -4.26
N PRO A 68 15.58 -13.53 -4.16
CA PRO A 68 16.29 -14.70 -4.64
C PRO A 68 15.80 -15.97 -3.92
N ARG A 69 15.89 -17.12 -4.58
CA ARG A 69 15.53 -18.37 -3.95
C ARG A 69 16.43 -18.63 -2.75
N LYS A 70 15.88 -19.16 -1.65
CA LYS A 70 16.61 -19.41 -0.40
C LYS A 70 17.96 -20.12 -0.60
N LEU A 71 17.99 -21.15 -1.45
CA LEU A 71 19.23 -21.90 -1.72
C LEU A 71 20.26 -21.09 -2.52
N GLU A 72 19.81 -20.26 -3.48
CA GLU A 72 20.69 -19.38 -4.25
C GLU A 72 21.30 -18.29 -3.35
N TYR A 73 20.47 -17.67 -2.51
CA TYR A 73 20.91 -16.70 -1.51
C TYR A 73 21.92 -17.31 -0.52
N ALA A 74 21.62 -18.48 0.04
CA ALA A 74 22.49 -19.16 0.98
C ALA A 74 23.84 -19.56 0.35
N ALA A 75 23.83 -20.03 -0.91
CA ALA A 75 25.06 -20.37 -1.63
C ALA A 75 25.92 -19.12 -1.89
N PHE A 76 25.31 -18.01 -2.27
CA PHE A 76 25.98 -16.71 -2.44
C PHE A 76 26.61 -16.21 -1.14
N ARG A 77 25.86 -16.18 -0.04
CA ARG A 77 26.38 -15.72 1.27
C ARG A 77 27.50 -16.61 1.80
N ALA A 78 27.50 -17.90 1.47
CA ALA A 78 28.58 -18.82 1.81
C ALA A 78 29.79 -18.76 0.84
N GLY A 79 29.78 -17.90 -0.18
CA GLY A 79 30.83 -17.84 -1.20
C GLY A 79 30.93 -19.08 -2.10
N ARG A 80 29.89 -19.92 -2.13
CA ARG A 80 29.85 -21.18 -2.90
C ARG A 80 29.02 -21.10 -4.18
N GLY A 81 28.41 -19.96 -4.46
CA GLY A 81 27.57 -19.73 -5.62
C GLY A 81 27.74 -18.31 -6.17
N PRO A 82 27.30 -18.07 -7.42
CA PRO A 82 27.32 -16.74 -7.99
C PRO A 82 26.34 -15.82 -7.26
N ARG A 83 26.49 -14.52 -7.48
CA ARG A 83 25.48 -13.55 -7.07
C ARG A 83 24.14 -13.86 -7.76
N PRO A 84 23.01 -13.91 -7.03
CA PRO A 84 21.71 -14.15 -7.64
C PRO A 84 21.34 -13.04 -8.63
N ASP A 85 20.71 -13.42 -9.74
CA ASP A 85 20.11 -12.48 -10.69
C ASP A 85 19.09 -11.59 -9.96
N ARG A 86 19.13 -10.29 -10.27
CA ARG A 86 18.22 -9.29 -9.72
C ARG A 86 16.90 -9.32 -10.48
N ARG A 87 15.79 -9.55 -9.78
CA ARG A 87 14.47 -9.70 -10.40
C ARG A 87 13.42 -8.80 -9.73
N ALA A 88 12.50 -8.31 -10.54
CA ALA A 88 11.28 -7.66 -10.09
C ALA A 88 10.08 -8.58 -10.32
N PHE A 89 9.12 -8.53 -9.40
CA PHE A 89 7.79 -9.14 -9.54
C PHE A 89 6.76 -8.03 -9.63
N ALA A 90 5.81 -8.18 -10.56
CA ALA A 90 4.71 -7.25 -10.73
C ALA A 90 3.37 -7.99 -10.84
N ILE A 91 2.33 -7.35 -10.34
CA ILE A 91 0.95 -7.69 -10.68
C ILE A 91 0.44 -6.53 -11.54
N VAL A 92 -0.05 -6.86 -12.73
CA VAL A 92 -0.60 -5.88 -13.69
C VAL A 92 -2.03 -6.22 -14.06
N LEU A 93 -2.83 -5.18 -14.33
CA LEU A 93 -4.18 -5.30 -14.87
C LEU A 93 -4.24 -4.68 -16.27
N GLU A 94 -4.99 -5.26 -17.18
CA GLU A 94 -5.32 -4.59 -18.45
C GLU A 94 -6.39 -3.51 -18.21
N LYS A 95 -6.09 -2.27 -18.60
CA LYS A 95 -6.91 -1.09 -18.26
C LYS A 95 -8.34 -1.24 -18.79
N GLY A 96 -9.32 -1.03 -17.91
CA GLY A 96 -10.75 -1.15 -18.23
C GLY A 96 -11.29 -2.58 -18.18
N THR A 97 -10.46 -3.55 -17.76
CA THR A 97 -10.85 -4.94 -17.56
C THR A 97 -10.46 -5.40 -16.16
N SER A 98 -10.89 -6.61 -15.77
CA SER A 98 -10.41 -7.27 -14.56
C SER A 98 -9.36 -8.35 -14.87
N ASP A 99 -8.75 -8.32 -16.05
CA ASP A 99 -7.73 -9.29 -16.46
C ASP A 99 -6.42 -9.00 -15.74
N VAL A 100 -5.90 -10.00 -15.01
CA VAL A 100 -4.70 -9.88 -14.18
C VAL A 100 -3.58 -10.74 -14.72
N ALA A 101 -2.34 -10.25 -14.66
CA ALA A 101 -1.15 -11.05 -14.90
C ALA A 101 -0.08 -10.84 -13.81
N GLU A 102 0.59 -11.93 -13.46
CA GLU A 102 1.83 -11.93 -12.68
C GLU A 102 3.03 -11.90 -13.63
N VAL A 103 3.95 -10.96 -13.41
CA VAL A 103 5.09 -10.74 -14.30
C VAL A 103 6.39 -10.78 -13.51
N VAL A 104 7.37 -11.53 -14.01
CA VAL A 104 8.74 -11.54 -13.46
C VAL A 104 9.69 -10.95 -14.49
N VAL A 105 10.38 -9.89 -14.11
CA VAL A 105 11.38 -9.20 -14.93
C VAL A 105 12.75 -9.49 -14.36
N ASN A 106 13.68 -9.94 -15.20
CA ASN A 106 15.09 -10.04 -14.84
C ASN A 106 15.80 -8.75 -15.22
N LEU A 107 16.17 -7.97 -14.21
CA LEU A 107 16.85 -6.69 -14.35
C LEU A 107 18.34 -6.87 -14.67
N THR A 108 18.94 -8.00 -14.30
CA THR A 108 20.32 -8.33 -14.71
C THR A 108 20.41 -8.62 -16.21
N LYS A 109 19.39 -9.27 -16.79
CA LYS A 109 19.32 -9.65 -18.21
C LYS A 109 18.46 -8.71 -19.05
N LEU A 110 17.87 -7.68 -18.43
CA LEU A 110 16.97 -6.69 -19.04
C LEU A 110 15.85 -7.32 -19.89
N LYS A 111 15.14 -8.31 -19.35
CA LYS A 111 14.04 -8.98 -20.06
C LYS A 111 12.93 -9.47 -19.13
N VAL A 112 11.72 -9.57 -19.67
CA VAL A 112 10.62 -10.32 -19.04
C VAL A 112 10.94 -11.81 -19.13
N GLU A 113 11.00 -12.50 -17.98
CA GLU A 113 11.25 -13.94 -17.91
C GLU A 113 9.96 -14.76 -17.84
N ASN A 114 8.91 -14.20 -17.24
CA ASN A 114 7.63 -14.86 -17.10
C ASN A 114 6.49 -13.84 -17.17
N TRP A 115 5.47 -14.17 -17.95
CA TRP A 115 4.20 -13.45 -18.01
C TRP A 115 3.08 -14.48 -17.86
N LYS A 116 2.39 -14.46 -16.72
CA LYS A 116 1.39 -15.48 -16.37
C LYS A 116 0.04 -14.81 -16.14
N PRO A 117 -0.92 -14.96 -17.07
CA PRO A 117 -2.31 -14.59 -16.81
C PRO A 117 -2.85 -15.39 -15.61
N VAL A 118 -3.61 -14.72 -14.74
CA VAL A 118 -4.23 -15.33 -13.57
C VAL A 118 -5.72 -14.98 -13.59
N ALA A 119 -6.57 -16.00 -13.55
CA ALA A 119 -8.02 -15.87 -13.53
C ALA A 119 -8.56 -16.03 -12.10
N ASP A 120 -9.81 -15.61 -11.89
CA ASP A 120 -10.55 -15.76 -10.62
C ASP A 120 -9.85 -15.13 -9.42
N VAL A 121 -9.17 -13.99 -9.63
CA VAL A 121 -8.43 -13.25 -8.60
C VAL A 121 -8.74 -11.76 -8.65
N ALA A 122 -8.65 -11.11 -7.49
CA ALA A 122 -8.64 -9.66 -7.37
C ALA A 122 -7.38 -9.24 -6.59
N PRO A 123 -6.50 -8.41 -7.16
CA PRO A 123 -5.29 -7.97 -6.46
C PRO A 123 -5.62 -6.88 -5.43
N THR A 124 -4.70 -6.62 -4.51
CA THR A 124 -4.89 -5.65 -3.40
C THR A 124 -5.36 -4.30 -3.93
N LEU A 125 -6.23 -3.60 -3.22
CA LEU A 125 -6.59 -2.23 -3.61
C LEU A 125 -5.41 -1.30 -3.32
N THR A 126 -4.92 -0.59 -4.33
CA THR A 126 -3.95 0.51 -4.14
C THR A 126 -4.66 1.77 -3.70
N LEU A 127 -3.91 2.81 -3.32
CA LEU A 127 -4.51 4.10 -2.97
C LEU A 127 -5.29 4.70 -4.16
N GLU A 128 -4.77 4.54 -5.38
CA GLU A 128 -5.44 4.98 -6.61
C GLU A 128 -6.70 4.17 -6.91
N ASP A 129 -6.76 2.90 -6.49
CA ASP A 129 -7.99 2.11 -6.59
C ASP A 129 -9.04 2.60 -5.58
N LEU A 130 -8.63 2.87 -4.34
CA LEU A 130 -9.53 3.27 -3.26
C LEU A 130 -10.22 4.61 -3.52
N ASP A 131 -9.54 5.55 -4.18
CA ASP A 131 -10.11 6.85 -4.60
C ASP A 131 -11.37 6.70 -5.47
N VAL A 132 -11.40 5.66 -6.33
CA VAL A 132 -12.51 5.44 -7.28
C VAL A 132 -13.85 5.35 -6.55
N CYS A 133 -13.90 4.68 -5.40
CA CYS A 133 -15.15 4.41 -4.71
C CYS A 133 -15.84 5.70 -4.27
N GLU A 134 -15.13 6.60 -3.58
CA GLU A 134 -15.70 7.86 -3.11
C GLU A 134 -16.05 8.76 -4.30
N ARG A 135 -15.10 8.96 -5.22
CA ARG A 135 -15.26 9.84 -6.38
C ARG A 135 -16.48 9.49 -7.24
N VAL A 136 -16.71 8.20 -7.50
CA VAL A 136 -17.83 7.74 -8.31
C VAL A 136 -19.14 7.78 -7.50
N ALA A 137 -19.11 7.33 -6.25
CA ALA A 137 -20.33 7.20 -5.45
C ALA A 137 -20.95 8.55 -5.03
N ILE A 138 -20.15 9.57 -4.70
CA ILE A 138 -20.70 10.89 -4.31
C ILE A 138 -21.44 11.59 -5.46
N ALA A 139 -21.13 11.23 -6.71
CA ALA A 139 -21.78 11.76 -7.91
C ALA A 139 -22.97 10.91 -8.38
N ASP A 140 -23.18 9.71 -7.81
CA ASP A 140 -24.23 8.80 -8.27
C ASP A 140 -25.62 9.26 -7.79
N PRO A 141 -26.61 9.39 -8.71
CA PRO A 141 -27.95 9.84 -8.35
C PRO A 141 -28.65 9.00 -7.28
N ARG A 142 -28.38 7.69 -7.20
CA ARG A 142 -28.99 6.81 -6.19
C ARG A 142 -28.42 7.06 -4.80
N VAL A 143 -27.13 7.40 -4.72
CA VAL A 143 -26.47 7.79 -3.46
C VAL A 143 -26.98 9.13 -2.98
N ILE A 144 -27.07 10.10 -3.89
CA ILE A 144 -27.62 11.43 -3.60
C ILE A 144 -29.06 11.31 -3.09
N GLU A 145 -29.88 10.48 -3.74
CA GLU A 145 -31.25 10.21 -3.29
C GLU A 145 -31.29 9.54 -1.91
N ALA A 146 -30.45 8.52 -1.68
CA ALA A 146 -30.36 7.84 -0.38
C ALA A 146 -29.97 8.78 0.77
N CYS A 147 -29.09 9.75 0.51
CA CYS A 147 -28.74 10.85 1.42
C CYS A 147 -29.91 11.82 1.63
N ARG A 148 -30.61 12.21 0.56
CA ARG A 148 -31.74 13.13 0.62
C ARG A 148 -32.88 12.60 1.47
N GLU A 149 -33.17 11.30 1.38
CA GLU A 149 -34.21 10.62 2.18
C GLU A 149 -33.97 10.71 3.69
N ILE A 150 -32.71 10.82 4.12
CA ILE A 150 -32.32 10.98 5.54
C ILE A 150 -31.95 12.43 5.90
N GLY A 151 -32.28 13.38 5.02
CA GLY A 151 -32.16 14.82 5.27
C GLY A 151 -30.80 15.44 4.94
N ILE A 152 -29.91 14.71 4.24
CA ILE A 152 -28.62 15.24 3.78
C ILE A 152 -28.76 15.73 2.34
N THR A 153 -28.63 17.04 2.14
CA THR A 153 -28.67 17.67 0.80
C THR A 153 -27.32 18.19 0.33
N ASP A 154 -26.35 18.30 1.24
CA ASP A 154 -24.99 18.77 0.95
C ASP A 154 -24.03 17.57 0.88
N MET A 155 -23.79 17.10 -0.33
CA MET A 155 -22.89 15.97 -0.57
C MET A 155 -21.42 16.29 -0.25
N ALA A 156 -21.04 17.56 -0.11
CA ALA A 156 -19.68 17.91 0.32
C ALA A 156 -19.39 17.52 1.79
N LYS A 157 -20.43 17.12 2.53
CA LYS A 157 -20.33 16.60 3.90
C LYS A 157 -20.40 15.08 3.98
N VAL A 158 -20.57 14.40 2.85
CA VAL A 158 -20.62 12.95 2.78
C VAL A 158 -19.23 12.43 2.42
N PHE A 159 -18.74 11.49 3.20
CA PHE A 159 -17.44 10.86 3.04
C PHE A 159 -17.63 9.35 2.93
N ILE A 160 -16.79 8.69 2.14
CA ILE A 160 -16.91 7.25 1.89
C ILE A 160 -15.57 6.59 2.10
N ASP A 161 -15.50 5.74 3.13
CA ASP A 161 -14.34 4.87 3.29
C ASP A 161 -14.50 3.67 2.37
N ALA A 162 -13.57 3.56 1.43
CA ALA A 162 -13.54 2.49 0.46
C ALA A 162 -12.91 1.23 1.04
N TRP A 163 -13.60 0.11 0.94
CA TRP A 163 -13.16 -1.19 1.42
C TRP A 163 -13.22 -2.19 0.26
N ALA A 164 -12.36 -3.22 0.28
CA ALA A 164 -12.61 -4.37 -0.56
C ALA A 164 -13.98 -4.97 -0.21
N ILE A 165 -14.75 -5.41 -1.21
CA ILE A 165 -16.04 -6.07 -0.93
C ILE A 165 -15.85 -7.36 -0.10
N GLY A 166 -14.64 -7.92 -0.10
CA GLY A 166 -14.35 -9.23 0.45
C GLY A 166 -14.94 -10.30 -0.46
N PHE A 167 -16.19 -10.67 -0.21
CA PHE A 167 -16.92 -11.64 -1.02
C PHE A 167 -18.41 -11.31 -1.03
N ASP A 168 -19.01 -11.29 -2.22
CA ASP A 168 -20.45 -11.08 -2.41
C ASP A 168 -20.97 -11.97 -3.54
N ASN A 169 -21.91 -12.86 -3.21
CA ASN A 169 -22.49 -13.81 -4.15
C ASN A 169 -23.24 -13.16 -5.31
N ARG A 170 -23.60 -11.88 -5.22
CA ARG A 170 -24.33 -11.15 -6.28
C ARG A 170 -23.50 -10.96 -7.54
N TRP A 171 -22.17 -10.89 -7.43
CA TRP A 171 -21.32 -10.34 -8.49
C TRP A 171 -20.24 -11.28 -9.03
N GLY A 172 -20.02 -12.44 -8.40
CA GLY A 172 -18.97 -13.37 -8.81
C GLY A 172 -17.57 -12.75 -8.75
N MET A 173 -16.64 -13.28 -9.56
CA MET A 173 -15.22 -12.86 -9.60
C MET A 173 -14.83 -12.12 -10.88
N GLU A 174 -15.77 -11.84 -11.79
CA GLU A 174 -15.51 -11.13 -13.05
C GLU A 174 -15.37 -9.61 -12.88
N ARG A 175 -15.57 -9.11 -11.66
CA ARG A 175 -15.49 -7.68 -11.32
C ARG A 175 -14.59 -7.47 -10.12
N ARG A 176 -13.84 -6.37 -10.15
CA ARG A 176 -13.01 -5.94 -9.02
C ARG A 176 -13.75 -4.90 -8.20
N LEU A 177 -14.31 -5.35 -7.08
CA LEU A 177 -15.33 -4.59 -6.37
C LEU A 177 -14.85 -3.99 -5.06
N GLN A 178 -15.37 -2.80 -4.79
CA GLN A 178 -15.28 -2.11 -3.53
C GLN A 178 -16.66 -2.00 -2.90
N GLN A 179 -16.69 -2.01 -1.56
CA GLN A 179 -17.83 -1.53 -0.80
C GLN A 179 -17.45 -0.19 -0.15
N GLY A 180 -18.30 0.82 -0.30
CA GLY A 180 -18.13 2.11 0.35
C GLY A 180 -18.96 2.17 1.62
N ILE A 181 -18.31 2.43 2.75
CA ILE A 181 -18.97 2.68 4.03
C ILE A 181 -19.16 4.20 4.14
N VAL A 182 -20.41 4.62 4.24
CA VAL A 182 -20.76 6.04 4.06
C VAL A 182 -20.91 6.72 5.42
N TYR A 183 -20.28 7.89 5.54
CA TYR A 183 -20.25 8.71 6.74
C TYR A 183 -20.64 10.16 6.41
N TYR A 184 -20.97 10.91 7.45
CA TYR A 184 -21.22 12.34 7.38
C TYR A 184 -20.24 13.12 8.27
N ARG A 185 -19.97 14.39 7.95
CA ARG A 185 -19.23 15.33 8.81
C ARG A 185 -20.02 16.61 9.01
N ASN A 186 -20.20 17.06 10.25
CA ASN A 186 -20.82 18.35 10.54
C ASN A 186 -19.97 19.53 10.06
N SER A 187 -18.65 19.39 10.18
CA SER A 187 -17.62 20.35 9.77
C SER A 187 -16.43 19.66 9.09
N PRO A 188 -15.55 20.38 8.37
CA PRO A 188 -14.40 19.77 7.68
C PRO A 188 -13.48 18.92 8.56
N ASN A 189 -13.34 19.29 9.84
CA ASN A 189 -12.43 18.66 10.81
C ASN A 189 -13.15 17.68 11.75
N ASP A 190 -14.40 17.36 11.46
CA ASP A 190 -15.21 16.47 12.29
C ASP A 190 -14.81 15.00 12.14
N ASN A 191 -14.97 14.24 13.21
CA ASN A 191 -14.78 12.80 13.24
C ASN A 191 -15.96 12.10 12.55
N GLN A 192 -15.82 11.81 11.26
CA GLN A 192 -16.88 11.17 10.46
C GLN A 192 -17.41 9.86 11.06
N TYR A 193 -16.57 9.13 11.81
CA TYR A 193 -16.95 7.86 12.42
C TYR A 193 -18.01 8.00 13.53
N ALA A 194 -18.26 9.23 14.01
CA ALA A 194 -19.37 9.53 14.90
C ALA A 194 -20.74 9.54 14.18
N HIS A 195 -20.73 9.60 12.84
CA HIS A 195 -21.91 9.85 12.00
C HIS A 195 -22.04 8.83 10.85
N PRO A 196 -22.08 7.51 11.11
CA PRO A 196 -22.31 6.51 10.05
C PRO A 196 -23.71 6.67 9.45
N LEU A 197 -23.81 6.52 8.14
CA LEU A 197 -25.09 6.44 7.43
C LEU A 197 -25.58 4.98 7.40
N ASP A 198 -26.86 4.80 7.10
CA ASP A 198 -27.56 3.51 7.18
C ASP A 198 -27.52 2.72 5.87
N PHE A 199 -26.59 3.03 4.97
CA PHE A 199 -26.43 2.34 3.71
C PHE A 199 -24.95 2.21 3.32
N SER A 200 -24.68 1.22 2.47
CA SER A 200 -23.38 1.03 1.81
C SER A 200 -23.54 1.10 0.31
N VAL A 201 -22.45 1.39 -0.39
CA VAL A 201 -22.40 1.35 -1.86
C VAL A 201 -21.52 0.22 -2.34
N VAL A 202 -21.86 -0.40 -3.47
CA VAL A 202 -20.97 -1.33 -4.17
C VAL A 202 -20.51 -0.68 -5.47
N VAL A 203 -19.20 -0.66 -5.71
CA VAL A 203 -18.58 0.01 -6.86
C VAL A 203 -17.71 -0.98 -7.63
N ASP A 204 -17.81 -0.97 -8.96
CA ASP A 204 -16.84 -1.60 -9.85
C ASP A 204 -15.64 -0.66 -10.03
N THR A 205 -14.47 -1.10 -9.58
CA THR A 205 -13.25 -0.28 -9.56
C THR A 205 -12.71 0.00 -10.96
N GLU A 206 -12.81 -0.97 -11.87
CA GLU A 206 -12.19 -0.88 -13.20
C GLU A 206 -13.13 -0.20 -14.20
N ARG A 207 -14.45 -0.36 -14.02
CA ARG A 207 -15.48 0.31 -14.83
C ARG A 207 -15.93 1.64 -14.26
N GLU A 208 -15.50 1.97 -13.05
CA GLU A 208 -15.83 3.20 -12.33
C GLU A 208 -17.36 3.45 -12.25
N GLU A 209 -18.12 2.44 -11.85
CA GLU A 209 -19.60 2.52 -11.76
C GLU A 209 -20.13 2.05 -10.40
N VAL A 210 -21.16 2.72 -9.87
CA VAL A 210 -21.93 2.20 -8.73
C VAL A 210 -22.85 1.08 -9.22
N LEU A 211 -22.74 -0.09 -8.59
CA LEU A 211 -23.55 -1.27 -8.89
C LEU A 211 -24.78 -1.37 -7.98
N ALA A 212 -24.63 -1.05 -6.70
CA ALA A 212 -25.70 -1.13 -5.72
C ALA A 212 -25.59 -0.03 -4.66
N VAL A 213 -26.74 0.36 -4.11
CA VAL A 213 -26.89 1.17 -2.90
C VAL A 213 -27.73 0.34 -1.93
N ASP A 214 -27.07 -0.28 -0.96
CA ASP A 214 -27.68 -1.25 -0.05
C ASP A 214 -28.15 -0.53 1.22
N ILE A 215 -29.44 -0.20 1.28
CA ILE A 215 -30.04 0.56 2.38
C ILE A 215 -30.56 -0.37 3.47
N ARG A 216 -30.10 -0.17 4.71
CA ARG A 216 -30.54 -0.93 5.88
C ARG A 216 -31.73 -0.24 6.55
N HIS A 217 -32.78 -1.02 6.79
CA HIS A 217 -33.95 -0.57 7.55
C HIS A 217 -34.02 -1.27 8.91
N VAL A 218 -34.52 -0.57 9.92
CA VAL A 218 -34.89 -1.11 11.23
C VAL A 218 -36.37 -0.81 11.46
N ASP A 219 -37.17 -1.84 11.74
CA ASP A 219 -38.64 -1.75 11.86
C ASP A 219 -39.32 -1.07 10.66
N GLY A 220 -38.82 -1.35 9.45
CA GLY A 220 -39.33 -0.80 8.19
C GLY A 220 -39.03 0.68 7.96
N LYS A 221 -38.13 1.27 8.76
CA LYS A 221 -37.73 2.69 8.66
C LYS A 221 -36.23 2.83 8.48
N ARG A 222 -35.83 3.94 7.85
CA ARG A 222 -34.44 4.39 7.79
C ARG A 222 -33.93 4.72 9.20
N VAL A 223 -32.64 4.53 9.44
CA VAL A 223 -32.00 4.89 10.70
C VAL A 223 -31.56 6.37 10.63
N PRO A 224 -31.96 7.22 11.58
CA PRO A 224 -31.54 8.62 11.55
C PRO A 224 -30.02 8.73 11.76
N VAL A 225 -29.41 9.71 11.09
CA VAL A 225 -27.99 10.01 11.25
C VAL A 225 -27.71 10.44 12.69
N PRO A 226 -26.81 9.76 13.43
CA PRO A 226 -26.36 10.27 14.72
C PRO A 226 -25.65 11.61 14.46
N LEU A 227 -26.04 12.72 15.10
CA LEU A 227 -25.44 14.04 14.86
C LEU A 227 -24.56 14.53 16.01
N ARG A 228 -24.46 13.76 17.10
CA ARG A 228 -23.59 14.11 18.23
C ARG A 228 -22.13 13.91 17.85
N GLU A 229 -21.36 14.99 17.90
CA GLU A 229 -19.93 14.96 17.62
C GLU A 229 -19.16 14.17 18.69
N HIS A 230 -18.13 13.44 18.26
CA HIS A 230 -17.17 12.74 19.12
C HIS A 230 -15.74 13.05 18.67
N ASN A 231 -15.43 14.35 18.65
CA ASN A 231 -14.13 14.89 18.28
C ASN A 231 -13.10 14.73 19.41
N TYR A 232 -11.83 14.60 19.03
CA TYR A 232 -10.74 14.25 19.96
C TYR A 232 -9.50 15.15 19.83
N LEU A 233 -9.46 16.07 18.88
CA LEU A 233 -8.38 17.05 18.81
C LEU A 233 -8.53 18.10 19.94
N PRO A 234 -7.43 18.64 20.49
CA PRO A 234 -7.47 19.54 21.65
C PRO A 234 -8.44 20.72 21.52
N GLU A 235 -8.58 21.30 20.32
CA GLU A 235 -9.51 22.41 20.04
C GLU A 235 -10.99 22.04 20.25
N PHE A 236 -11.35 20.76 20.15
CA PHE A 236 -12.72 20.27 20.33
C PHE A 236 -12.99 19.75 21.75
N VAL A 237 -11.95 19.48 22.54
CA VAL A 237 -12.06 18.95 23.91
C VAL A 237 -11.46 19.90 24.97
N ALA A 238 -11.23 21.16 24.59
CA ALA A 238 -10.45 22.15 25.32
C ALA A 238 -10.83 22.28 26.80
N ASP A 239 -12.12 22.22 27.14
CA ASP A 239 -12.61 22.32 28.52
C ASP A 239 -12.08 21.20 29.45
N THR A 240 -11.62 20.09 28.88
CA THR A 240 -11.08 18.94 29.60
C THR A 240 -9.60 18.68 29.34
N PHE A 241 -9.01 19.35 28.35
CA PHE A 241 -7.65 19.10 27.91
C PHE A 241 -6.66 20.04 28.61
N VAL A 242 -5.68 19.46 29.31
CA VAL A 242 -4.63 20.22 30.01
C VAL A 242 -3.29 19.99 29.30
N HIS A 243 -2.89 20.94 28.47
CA HIS A 243 -1.66 20.86 27.66
C HIS A 243 -0.40 20.58 28.50
N ASP A 244 -0.24 21.29 29.63
CA ASP A 244 0.99 21.24 30.43
C ASP A 244 0.91 20.32 31.65
N LYS A 245 0.07 19.27 31.58
CA LYS A 245 -0.12 18.33 32.69
C LYS A 245 1.15 17.54 33.02
N LEU A 246 1.97 17.23 32.00
CA LEU A 246 3.16 16.40 32.12
C LEU A 246 4.42 17.24 31.99
N LYS A 247 5.42 16.98 32.85
CA LYS A 247 6.75 17.56 32.69
C LYS A 247 7.51 16.84 31.56
N PRO A 248 8.40 17.53 30.83
CA PRO A 248 9.20 16.92 29.77
C PRO A 248 10.09 15.77 30.27
N ILE A 249 10.37 14.80 29.39
CA ILE A 249 11.38 13.75 29.57
C ILE A 249 12.32 13.82 28.37
N ASP A 250 13.59 14.18 28.63
CA ASP A 250 14.61 14.27 27.59
C ASP A 250 15.38 12.95 27.44
N ILE A 251 15.32 12.33 26.26
CA ILE A 251 16.09 11.12 25.92
C ILE A 251 17.28 11.55 25.04
N THR A 252 18.50 11.38 25.54
CA THR A 252 19.72 11.78 24.83
C THR A 252 20.77 10.66 24.78
N GLN A 253 21.57 10.62 23.72
CA GLN A 253 22.67 9.68 23.53
C GLN A 253 23.96 10.43 23.18
N PRO A 254 24.68 11.00 24.18
CA PRO A 254 25.82 11.90 23.94
C PRO A 254 27.02 11.24 23.24
N GLN A 255 27.08 9.91 23.21
CA GLN A 255 28.12 9.14 22.52
C GLN A 255 27.61 8.49 21.22
N GLY A 256 26.41 8.87 20.77
CA GLY A 256 25.75 8.25 19.62
C GLY A 256 25.06 6.93 19.95
N VAL A 257 24.64 6.23 18.90
CA VAL A 257 23.94 4.94 18.98
C VAL A 257 24.92 3.77 19.06
N SER A 258 24.48 2.66 19.66
CA SER A 258 25.30 1.44 19.77
C SER A 258 25.12 0.46 18.61
N PHE A 259 24.26 0.77 17.64
CA PHE A 259 24.09 -0.03 16.43
C PHE A 259 24.83 0.61 15.25
N SER A 260 25.17 -0.19 14.26
CA SER A 260 25.66 0.30 12.96
C SER A 260 24.78 -0.21 11.83
N MET A 261 24.72 0.57 10.76
CA MET A 261 23.98 0.26 9.53
C MET A 261 24.95 0.32 8.35
N ASN A 262 24.93 -0.70 7.49
CA ASN A 262 25.57 -0.70 6.18
C ASN A 262 24.49 -0.94 5.11
N GLY A 263 23.98 0.14 4.50
CA GLY A 263 22.75 0.03 3.72
C GLY A 263 21.61 -0.47 4.62
N SER A 264 20.98 -1.58 4.23
CA SER A 264 19.94 -2.25 5.01
C SER A 264 20.46 -3.30 6.00
N GLU A 265 21.77 -3.53 6.12
CA GLU A 265 22.34 -4.47 7.08
C GLU A 265 22.56 -3.80 8.45
N LEU A 266 21.84 -4.25 9.47
CA LEU A 266 21.96 -3.82 10.88
C LEU A 266 22.97 -4.73 11.62
N SER A 267 23.83 -4.12 12.43
CA SER A 267 24.62 -4.81 13.45
C SER A 267 24.41 -4.17 14.83
N TRP A 268 23.98 -4.94 15.83
CA TRP A 268 23.71 -4.42 17.17
C TRP A 268 23.77 -5.51 18.25
N ALA A 269 24.55 -5.27 19.31
CA ALA A 269 24.63 -6.16 20.48
C ALA A 269 24.84 -7.65 20.14
N GLY A 270 25.70 -7.94 19.16
CA GLY A 270 25.99 -9.30 18.68
C GLY A 270 25.04 -9.82 17.60
N TYR A 271 23.91 -9.14 17.34
CA TYR A 271 23.03 -9.47 16.23
C TYR A 271 23.51 -8.84 14.92
N LYS A 272 23.26 -9.57 13.83
CA LYS A 272 23.31 -9.08 12.45
C LYS A 272 22.02 -9.47 11.74
N MET A 273 21.46 -8.57 10.96
CA MET A 273 20.26 -8.82 10.16
C MET A 273 20.17 -7.85 8.99
N HIS A 274 19.42 -8.24 7.96
CA HIS A 274 19.00 -7.37 6.86
C HIS A 274 17.57 -6.86 7.12
N ILE A 275 17.36 -5.55 6.97
CA ILE A 275 16.06 -4.89 7.13
C ILE A 275 15.54 -4.52 5.73
N GLY A 276 14.63 -5.33 5.21
CA GLY A 276 13.92 -5.08 3.96
C GLY A 276 12.57 -4.42 4.18
N PHE A 277 11.99 -3.90 3.10
CA PHE A 277 10.62 -3.39 3.07
C PHE A 277 9.93 -3.77 1.75
N ASN A 278 8.64 -4.10 1.81
CA ASN A 278 7.82 -4.25 0.60
C ASN A 278 6.38 -3.74 0.80
N TYR A 279 5.66 -3.58 -0.32
CA TYR A 279 4.34 -2.96 -0.36
C TYR A 279 3.25 -3.70 0.43
N ARG A 280 3.45 -4.98 0.75
CA ARG A 280 2.44 -5.86 1.34
C ARG A 280 2.68 -6.14 2.82
N GLU A 281 3.91 -6.52 3.16
CA GLU A 281 4.30 -6.93 4.51
C GLU A 281 4.85 -5.75 5.34
N GLY A 282 5.21 -4.65 4.68
CA GLY A 282 6.00 -3.61 5.30
C GLY A 282 7.40 -4.13 5.61
N ILE A 283 7.78 -4.14 6.89
CA ILE A 283 9.12 -4.54 7.34
C ILE A 283 9.31 -6.07 7.19
N VAL A 284 10.42 -6.46 6.57
CA VAL A 284 10.87 -7.84 6.47
C VAL A 284 12.26 -7.96 7.07
N ILE A 285 12.42 -8.77 8.11
CA ILE A 285 13.70 -9.00 8.77
C ILE A 285 14.30 -10.31 8.26
N SER A 286 15.46 -10.23 7.60
CA SER A 286 16.09 -11.36 6.92
C SER A 286 17.52 -11.59 7.39
N ASP A 287 18.07 -12.77 7.09
CA ASP A 287 19.46 -13.16 7.37
C ASP A 287 19.88 -12.88 8.83
N VAL A 288 19.02 -13.25 9.77
CA VAL A 288 19.23 -13.01 11.20
C VAL A 288 20.25 -13.99 11.75
N SER A 289 21.35 -13.46 12.27
CA SER A 289 22.35 -14.21 13.00
C SER A 289 22.74 -13.51 14.30
N MET A 290 23.30 -14.28 15.23
CA MET A 290 23.88 -13.77 16.47
C MET A 290 25.27 -14.34 16.68
N TYR A 291 26.21 -13.51 17.13
CA TYR A 291 27.53 -13.95 17.57
C TYR A 291 27.42 -14.69 18.91
N ASP A 292 27.77 -15.97 18.91
CA ASP A 292 27.84 -16.80 20.11
C ASP A 292 29.21 -16.64 20.77
N HIS A 293 29.23 -15.97 21.93
CA HIS A 293 30.46 -15.75 22.69
C HIS A 293 31.03 -17.02 23.34
N VAL A 294 30.24 -18.09 23.50
CA VAL A 294 30.75 -19.37 24.04
C VAL A 294 31.44 -20.16 22.93
N GLU A 295 30.77 -20.28 21.78
CA GLU A 295 31.31 -21.04 20.65
C GLU A 295 32.22 -20.21 19.72
N GLN A 296 32.35 -18.90 19.98
CA GLN A 296 33.16 -17.95 19.20
C GLN A 296 32.84 -17.98 17.70
N ARG A 297 31.53 -18.01 17.36
CA ARG A 297 31.06 -18.05 15.97
C ARG A 297 29.70 -17.39 15.78
N ASP A 298 29.43 -16.92 14.56
CA ASP A 298 28.09 -16.48 14.17
C ASP A 298 27.14 -17.71 14.03
N ARG A 299 25.96 -17.62 14.64
CA ARG A 299 24.89 -18.62 14.56
C ARG A 299 23.70 -18.03 13.81
N ALA A 300 23.31 -18.66 12.71
CA ALA A 300 22.09 -18.33 12.01
C ALA A 300 20.87 -18.67 12.88
N LEU A 301 19.93 -17.74 12.98
CA LEU A 301 18.69 -17.89 13.75
C LEU A 301 17.50 -18.01 12.81
N PHE A 302 17.27 -17.00 11.97
CA PHE A 302 16.13 -16.93 11.07
C PHE A 302 16.55 -16.45 9.69
N ASN A 303 16.05 -17.10 8.64
CA ASN A 303 16.32 -16.65 7.29
C ASN A 303 15.44 -15.45 6.89
N ARG A 304 14.19 -15.42 7.35
CA ARG A 304 13.19 -14.38 7.06
C ARG A 304 12.09 -14.40 8.13
N ILE A 305 11.66 -13.22 8.59
CA ILE A 305 10.54 -13.00 9.53
C ILE A 305 9.78 -11.73 9.08
N SER A 306 8.46 -11.82 9.00
CA SER A 306 7.54 -10.73 8.64
C SER A 306 6.12 -11.06 9.12
N VAL A 307 5.20 -10.10 8.94
CA VAL A 307 3.75 -10.25 9.15
C VAL A 307 3.05 -10.42 7.82
#